data_AF-A0A3D1B931-F1
#
_entry.id   AF-A0A3D1B931-F1
#
_cell.length_a   1.000
_cell.length_b   1.000
_cell.length_c   1.000
_cell.angle_alpha   90.00
_cell.angle_beta   90.00
_cell.angle_gamma   90.00
#
_symmetry.space_group_name_H-M   'P 1'
#
loop_
_entity.id
_entity.type
_entity.pdbx_description
1 polymer ?
#
loop_
_entity_poly.entity_id
_entity_poly.type
_entity_poly.pdbx_seq_one_letter_code
_entity_poly.pdbx_strand_id
1 'polypeptide(L)'
;RNKQHLAVVMPLGKALVMNTLRWADEVRGVEYLEMKDEALNPDLNPKELDMAKRLVEDMSEDWNPEQYKDTFQDQIMDLVETKAREGKLEAVGGPEEAVDRRSA
;
A
#
# COMPACT_ATOMS: atom_id res chain seq x y z
N ARG A 1 0.70 22.23 16.80
CA ARG A 1 0.08 21.08 16.12
C ARG A 1 0.85 19.80 16.51
N ASN A 2 0.64 19.27 17.72
CA ASN A 2 1.37 18.10 18.26
C ASN A 2 0.38 16.98 18.55
N LYS A 3 0.31 15.97 17.68
CA LYS A 3 -0.48 14.75 17.91
C LYS A 3 0.49 13.66 18.36
N GLN A 4 0.16 12.97 19.46
CA GLN A 4 0.94 11.83 19.93
C GLN A 4 0.59 10.60 19.09
N HIS A 5 1.59 9.76 18.83
CA HIS A 5 1.45 8.52 18.08
C HIS A 5 2.07 7.38 18.89
N LEU A 6 1.42 6.22 18.86
CA LEU A 6 2.04 4.98 19.29
C LEU A 6 2.91 4.46 18.13
N ALA A 7 4.09 3.92 18.42
CA ALA A 7 4.97 3.36 17.40
C ALA A 7 5.76 2.17 17.94
N VAL A 8 6.08 1.24 17.05
CA VAL A 8 7.05 0.18 17.29
C VAL A 8 8.34 0.52 16.55
N VAL A 9 9.48 0.36 17.23
CA VAL A 9 10.80 0.59 16.65
C VAL A 9 11.56 -0.73 16.65
N MET A 10 12.10 -1.11 15.49
CA MET A 10 12.81 -2.37 15.30
C MET A 10 14.10 -2.15 14.53
N PRO A 11 15.19 -2.87 14.85
CA PRO A 11 16.42 -2.83 14.07
C PRO A 11 16.24 -3.52 12.72
N LEU A 12 16.73 -2.89 11.66
CA LEU A 12 16.81 -3.45 10.31
C LEU A 12 18.23 -3.24 9.78
N GLY A 13 19.06 -4.28 9.90
CA GLY A 13 20.48 -4.22 9.56
C GLY A 13 21.21 -3.15 10.38
N LYS A 14 21.66 -2.08 9.72
CA LYS A 14 22.35 -0.94 10.37
C LYS A 14 21.43 0.26 10.64
N ALA A 15 20.13 0.13 10.38
CA ALA A 15 19.14 1.19 10.55
C ALA A 15 18.07 0.80 11.59
N LEU A 16 17.26 1.78 12.00
CA LEU A 16 16.04 1.55 12.77
C LEU A 16 14.83 1.84 11.87
N VAL A 17 13.85 0.94 11.91
CA VAL A 17 12.55 1.15 11.28
C VAL A 17 11.54 1.48 12.37
N MET A 18 10.76 2.53 12.15
CA MET A 18 9.65 2.92 13.02
C MET A 18 8.35 2.73 12.27
N ASN A 19 7.46 1.89 12.79
CA ASN A 19 6.10 1.75 12.28
C ASN A 19 5.13 2.40 13.27
N THR A 20 4.30 3.33 12.80
CA THR A 20 3.24 3.92 13.61
C THR A 20 2.09 2.92 13.78
N LEU A 21 1.66 2.74 15.02
CA LEU A 21 0.57 1.85 15.38
C LEU A 21 -0.75 2.64 15.49
N ARG A 22 -1.85 1.93 15.23
CA ARG A 22 -3.20 2.41 15.54
C ARG A 22 -3.46 2.30 17.04
N TRP A 23 -4.23 3.24 17.58
CA TRP A 23 -4.72 3.13 18.96
C TRP A 23 -5.78 2.02 19.05
N ALA A 24 -6.01 1.49 20.26
CA ALA A 24 -6.90 0.34 20.45
C ALA A 24 -8.35 0.62 19.99
N ASP A 25 -8.82 1.86 20.16
CA ASP A 25 -10.13 2.34 19.72
C ASP A 25 -10.25 2.56 18.20
N GLU A 26 -9.11 2.64 17.50
CA GLU A 26 -9.06 2.73 16.03
C GLU A 26 -9.08 1.35 15.35
N VAL A 27 -8.88 0.27 16.10
CA VAL A 27 -8.89 -1.11 15.60
C VAL A 27 -10.30 -1.68 15.70
N ARG A 28 -10.89 -2.05 14.56
CA ARG A 28 -12.18 -2.75 14.54
C ARG A 28 -11.95 -4.25 14.63
N GLY A 29 -12.74 -4.90 15.48
CA GLY A 29 -12.77 -6.35 15.58
C GLY A 29 -13.39 -7.01 14.35
N VAL A 30 -13.19 -8.32 14.21
CA VAL A 30 -13.71 -9.14 13.09
C VAL A 30 -15.24 -9.14 13.06
N GLU A 31 -15.88 -8.89 14.21
CA GLU A 31 -17.33 -8.82 14.39
C GLU A 31 -17.97 -7.72 13.52
N TYR A 32 -17.19 -6.70 13.12
CA TYR A 32 -17.65 -5.64 12.22
C TYR A 32 -17.81 -6.08 10.76
N LEU A 33 -17.31 -7.26 10.38
CA LEU A 33 -17.30 -7.70 8.99
C LEU A 33 -18.61 -8.38 8.56
N GLU A 34 -19.64 -8.41 9.42
CA GLU A 34 -20.97 -9.01 9.19
C GLU A 34 -20.89 -10.37 8.46
N MET A 35 -19.89 -11.19 8.84
CA MET A 35 -19.68 -12.49 8.21
C MET A 35 -20.80 -13.45 8.62
N LYS A 36 -21.22 -14.28 7.68
CA LYS A 36 -22.17 -15.36 7.99
C LYS A 36 -21.50 -16.41 8.87
N ASP A 37 -22.27 -17.09 9.71
CA ASP A 37 -21.74 -18.12 10.62
C ASP A 37 -21.02 -19.25 9.88
N GLU A 38 -21.43 -19.58 8.65
CA GLU A 38 -20.77 -20.61 7.83
C GLU A 38 -19.36 -20.18 7.37
N ALA A 39 -19.08 -18.87 7.31
CA ALA A 39 -17.73 -18.37 7.02
C ALA A 39 -16.82 -18.41 8.27
N LEU A 40 -17.40 -18.32 9.47
CA LEU A 40 -16.67 -18.36 10.74
C LEU A 40 -16.37 -19.80 11.17
N ASN A 41 -17.26 -20.74 10.86
CA ASN A 41 -17.11 -22.17 11.14
C ASN A 41 -17.50 -23.01 9.92
N PRO A 42 -16.65 -23.05 8.89
CA PRO A 42 -16.99 -23.77 7.67
C PRO A 42 -16.87 -25.29 7.87
N ASP A 43 -17.94 -26.03 7.53
CA ASP A 43 -17.88 -27.48 7.37
C ASP A 43 -17.39 -27.79 5.96
N LEU A 44 -16.08 -28.02 5.83
CA LEU A 44 -15.42 -28.24 4.54
C LEU A 44 -15.20 -29.72 4.27
N ASN A 45 -15.58 -30.16 3.07
CA ASN A 45 -15.23 -31.49 2.59
C ASN A 45 -13.69 -31.62 2.47
N PRO A 46 -13.06 -32.61 3.12
CA PRO A 46 -11.60 -32.77 3.08
C PRO A 46 -11.01 -32.88 1.67
N LYS A 47 -11.74 -33.48 0.71
CA LYS A 47 -11.27 -33.61 -0.67
C LYS A 47 -11.26 -32.28 -1.41
N GLU A 48 -12.26 -31.43 -1.17
CA GLU A 48 -12.34 -30.10 -1.76
C GLU A 48 -11.27 -29.18 -1.19
N LEU A 49 -11.01 -29.30 0.12
CA LEU A 49 -9.93 -28.57 0.78
C LEU A 49 -8.55 -28.95 0.22
N ASP A 50 -8.30 -30.24 0.00
CA ASP A 50 -7.03 -30.72 -0.60
C ASP A 50 -6.85 -30.18 -2.03
N MET A 51 -7.91 -30.24 -2.84
CA MET A 51 -7.91 -29.70 -4.20
C MET A 51 -7.68 -28.18 -4.21
N ALA A 52 -8.32 -27.43 -3.32
CA ALA A 52 -8.14 -25.98 -3.22
C ALA A 52 -6.70 -25.61 -2.82
N LYS A 53 -6.09 -26.36 -1.89
CA LYS A 53 -4.69 -26.17 -1.50
C LYS A 53 -3.73 -26.37 -2.67
N ARG A 54 -3.89 -27.46 -3.44
CA ARG A 54 -3.07 -27.71 -4.63
C ARG A 54 -3.19 -26.59 -5.67
N LEU A 55 -4.41 -26.07 -5.87
CA LEU A 55 -4.60 -24.95 -6.78
C LEU A 55 -3.86 -23.69 -6.31
N VAL A 56 -3.92 -23.38 -5.01
CA VAL A 56 -3.17 -22.24 -4.45
C VAL A 56 -1.67 -22.47 -4.59
N GLU A 57 -1.17 -23.68 -4.33
CA GLU A 57 0.24 -24.04 -4.50
C GLU A 57 0.68 -23.90 -5.96
N ASP A 58 -0.10 -24.40 -6.92
CA ASP A 58 0.18 -24.30 -8.36
C ASP A 58 0.18 -22.84 -8.87
N MET A 59 -0.59 -21.96 -8.22
CA MET A 59 -0.67 -20.52 -8.56
C MET A 59 0.27 -19.65 -7.72
N SER A 60 0.98 -20.23 -6.75
CA SER A 60 1.89 -19.49 -5.88
C SER A 60 3.23 -19.27 -6.57
N GLU A 61 3.81 -18.09 -6.37
CA GLU A 61 5.13 -17.73 -6.89
C GLU A 61 5.96 -17.06 -5.79
N ASP A 62 7.27 -16.99 -5.99
CA ASP A 62 8.16 -16.24 -5.10
C ASP A 62 7.80 -14.75 -5.15
N TRP A 63 7.54 -14.16 -3.98
CA TRP A 63 7.20 -12.75 -3.89
C TRP A 63 8.39 -11.88 -4.31
N ASN A 64 8.27 -11.25 -5.48
CA ASN A 64 9.20 -10.22 -5.95
C ASN A 64 8.50 -8.85 -6.00
N PRO A 65 8.73 -7.96 -5.01
CA PRO A 65 8.07 -6.66 -4.97
C PRO A 65 8.45 -5.75 -6.15
N GLU A 66 9.61 -5.96 -6.80
CA GLU A 66 10.08 -5.14 -7.92
C GLU A 66 9.24 -5.33 -9.19
N GLN A 67 8.47 -6.41 -9.28
CA GLN A 67 7.54 -6.66 -10.39
C GLN A 67 6.33 -5.72 -10.36
N TYR A 68 6.03 -5.12 -9.21
CA TYR A 68 4.90 -4.22 -9.03
C TYR A 68 5.40 -2.78 -9.03
N LYS A 69 5.05 -2.05 -10.09
CA LYS A 69 5.39 -0.63 -10.25
C LYS A 69 4.13 0.21 -10.30
N ASP A 70 4.22 1.42 -9.77
CA ASP A 70 3.19 2.42 -9.96
C ASP A 70 3.21 2.90 -11.43
N THR A 71 2.38 2.27 -12.25
CA THR A 71 2.29 2.58 -13.68
C THR A 71 1.76 3.99 -13.94
N PHE A 72 1.18 4.66 -12.94
CA PHE A 72 0.65 6.01 -13.12
C PHE A 72 1.77 7.00 -13.44
N GLN A 73 2.88 6.95 -12.70
CA GLN A 73 4.02 7.82 -12.95
C GLN A 73 4.60 7.58 -14.35
N ASP A 74 4.77 6.31 -14.73
CA ASP A 74 5.30 5.92 -16.04
C ASP A 74 4.39 6.44 -17.17
N GLN A 75 3.08 6.25 -17.05
CA GLN A 75 2.10 6.74 -18.04
C GLN A 75 2.09 8.28 -18.17
N ILE A 76 2.28 8.99 -17.05
CA ILE A 76 2.39 10.46 -17.08
C ILE A 76 3.66 10.87 -17.81
N MET A 77 4.78 10.20 -17.56
CA MET A 77 6.04 10.50 -18.24
C MET A 77 5.96 10.22 -19.75
N ASP A 78 5.37 9.09 -20.14
CA ASP A 78 5.11 8.77 -21.56
C ASP A 78 4.25 9.84 -22.25
N LEU A 79 3.23 10.35 -21.53
CA LEU A 79 2.37 11.43 -22.02
C LEU A 79 3.15 12.75 -22.13
N VAL A 80 4.03 13.06 -21.18
CA VAL A 80 4.90 14.24 -21.22
C VAL A 80 5.84 14.16 -22.44
N GLU A 81 6.47 13.01 -22.67
CA GLU A 81 7.34 12.79 -23.84
C GLU A 81 6.58 12.94 -25.16
N THR A 82 5.35 12.41 -25.22
CA THR A 82 4.47 12.55 -26.38
C THR A 82 4.14 14.02 -26.65
N LYS A 83 3.74 14.77 -25.62
CA LYS A 83 3.48 16.21 -25.73
C LYS A 83 4.73 17.00 -26.11
N ALA A 84 5.90 16.62 -25.59
CA ALA A 84 7.18 17.22 -25.94
C ALA A 84 7.50 17.05 -27.43
N ARG A 85 7.35 15.83 -27.94
CA ARG A 85 7.55 15.50 -29.37
C ARG A 85 6.57 16.25 -30.28
N GLU A 86 5.32 16.39 -29.83
CA GLU A 86 4.27 17.12 -30.55
C GLU A 86 4.36 18.65 -30.39
N GLY A 87 5.34 19.16 -29.64
CA GLY A 87 5.52 20.61 -29.41
C GLY A 87 4.43 21.26 -28.56
N LYS A 88 3.66 20.47 -27.80
CA LYS A 88 2.53 20.90 -26.95
C LYS A 88 2.94 21.10 -25.49
N LEU A 89 4.16 21.59 -25.24
CA LEU A 89 4.63 21.89 -23.89
C LEU A 89 4.21 23.29 -23.49
N GLU A 90 3.64 23.42 -22.30
CA GLU A 90 3.34 24.71 -21.68
C GLU A 90 4.31 24.94 -20.53
N ALA A 91 4.77 26.18 -20.39
CA ALA A 91 5.59 26.56 -19.26
C ALA A 91 4.72 26.62 -17.99
N VAL A 92 4.85 25.61 -17.13
CA VAL A 92 4.41 25.71 -15.75
C VAL A 92 5.37 26.65 -15.02
N GLY A 93 4.84 27.69 -14.37
CA GLY A 93 5.63 28.69 -13.66
C GLY A 93 6.66 28.05 -12.72
N GLY A 94 7.86 28.64 -12.67
CA GLY A 94 8.94 28.20 -11.79
C GLY A 94 8.52 28.22 -10.31
N PRO A 95 9.28 27.58 -9.41
CA PRO A 95 8.93 27.52 -8.00
C PRO A 95 8.75 28.93 -7.44
N GLU A 96 7.50 29.32 -7.22
CA GLU A 96 7.17 30.41 -6.31
C GLU A 96 7.87 30.08 -4.99
N GLU A 97 8.61 31.07 -4.50
CA GLU A 97 9.44 31.06 -3.31
C GLU A 97 8.81 30.20 -2.23
N ALA A 98 9.60 29.27 -1.69
CA ALA A 98 9.26 28.56 -0.48
C ALA A 98 8.94 29.60 0.62
N VAL A 99 7.65 29.91 0.76
CA VAL A 99 7.14 30.76 1.83
C VAL A 99 7.54 30.05 3.12
N ASP A 100 8.51 30.68 3.79
CA ASP A 100 9.05 30.29 5.08
C ASP A 100 7.89 30.03 6.05
N ARG A 101 7.52 28.75 6.21
CA ARG A 101 6.59 28.31 7.26
C ARG A 101 7.35 28.25 8.58
N ARG A 102 7.98 29.35 8.99
CA ARG A 102 8.36 29.60 10.37
C ARG A 102 7.35 30.58 10.97
N SER A 103 6.85 30.17 12.13
CA SER A 103 6.10 30.97 13.11
C SER A 103 4.57 30.92 12.98
N ALA A 104 3.96 29.97 13.70
CA ALA A 104 2.98 30.22 14.76
C ALA A 104 2.69 28.92 15.52
#